data_AF-M6JVE5-F1
#
_entry.id   AF-M6JVE5-F1
#
_cell.length_a   1.000
_cell.length_b   1.000
_cell.length_c   1.000
_cell.angle_alpha   90.00
_cell.angle_beta   90.00
_cell.angle_gamma   90.00
#
_symmetry.space_group_name_H-M   'P 1'
#
loop_
_entity.id
_entity.type
_entity.pdbx_description
1 polymer ?
#
loop_
_entity_poly.entity_id
_entity_poly.type
_entity_poly.pdbx_seq_one_letter_code
_entity_poly.pdbx_strand_id
1 'polypeptide(L)'
;MKTRKSFVSTWDELDYLYHKILKYFYGLTPNYTKAKLFANRLEKLLDTMELESMSIRVEECKSITCEIRGDLFGAIRHRRREIKLLKNLLLLPEYSKLVPELVGDNSDLADRLILLAILYQNVGFSEKAIHCLEEARELAKKTFFSFSDKKYKNLFYLLGSYRVK
;
A
#
# COMPACT_ATOMS: atom_id res chain seq x y z
N MET A 1 1.24 14.79 -32.23
CA MET A 1 1.27 15.51 -30.93
C MET A 1 0.54 14.66 -29.89
N LYS A 2 1.23 14.11 -28.88
CA LYS A 2 0.54 13.43 -27.76
C LYS A 2 -0.05 14.49 -26.84
N THR A 3 -1.36 14.55 -26.74
CA THR A 3 -2.08 15.38 -25.76
C THR A 3 -1.57 15.06 -24.36
N ARG A 4 -0.88 16.02 -23.75
CA ARG A 4 -0.42 15.92 -22.37
C ARG A 4 -1.67 15.97 -21.51
N LYS A 5 -1.98 14.87 -20.79
CA LYS A 5 -3.13 14.83 -19.90
C LYS A 5 -2.97 15.95 -18.85
N SER A 6 -3.91 16.89 -18.80
CA SER A 6 -3.97 17.93 -17.77
C SER A 6 -4.73 17.38 -16.56
N PHE A 7 -4.28 17.73 -15.36
CA PHE A 7 -4.90 17.37 -14.10
C PHE A 7 -5.48 18.62 -13.45
N VAL A 8 -6.60 18.47 -12.74
CA VAL A 8 -7.28 19.58 -12.06
C VAL A 8 -6.53 19.94 -10.77
N SER A 9 -5.95 18.94 -10.09
CA SER A 9 -5.09 19.11 -8.91
C SER A 9 -3.90 18.16 -8.90
N THR A 10 -2.92 18.44 -8.03
CA THR A 10 -1.79 17.55 -7.72
C THR A 10 -2.27 16.20 -7.20
N TRP A 11 -3.37 16.18 -6.44
CA TRP A 11 -3.97 14.94 -5.92
C TRP A 11 -4.57 14.07 -7.03
N ASP A 12 -5.19 14.67 -8.05
CA ASP A 12 -5.69 13.93 -9.21
C ASP A 12 -4.56 13.31 -10.03
N GLU A 13 -3.42 14.01 -10.14
CA GLU A 13 -2.23 13.46 -10.77
C GLU A 13 -1.65 12.30 -9.95
N LEU A 14 -1.56 12.46 -8.63
CA LEU A 14 -1.09 11.42 -7.72
C LEU A 14 -1.95 10.16 -7.85
N ASP A 15 -3.27 10.28 -7.76
CA ASP A 15 -4.19 9.15 -7.87
C ASP A 15 -4.08 8.51 -9.25
N TYR A 16 -3.99 9.29 -10.31
CA TYR A 16 -3.79 8.74 -11.65
C TYR A 16 -2.50 7.90 -11.74
N LEU A 17 -1.39 8.42 -11.23
CA LEU A 17 -0.10 7.73 -11.28
C LEU A 17 -0.12 6.47 -10.41
N TYR A 18 -0.68 6.55 -9.20
CA TYR A 18 -0.89 5.43 -8.30
C TYR A 18 -1.66 4.30 -8.99
N HIS A 19 -2.83 4.58 -9.58
CA HIS A 19 -3.63 3.56 -10.26
C HIS A 19 -2.91 2.95 -11.47
N LYS A 20 -2.10 3.74 -12.21
CA LYS A 20 -1.27 3.22 -13.29
C LYS A 20 -0.18 2.29 -12.77
N ILE A 21 0.45 2.65 -11.66
CA ILE A 21 1.46 1.80 -11.02
C ILE A 21 0.83 0.49 -10.58
N LEU A 22 -0.28 0.52 -9.83
CA LEU A 22 -0.96 -0.72 -9.41
C LEU A 22 -1.30 -1.61 -10.60
N LYS A 23 -1.85 -1.03 -11.67
CA LYS A 23 -2.18 -1.76 -12.90
C LYS A 23 -0.96 -2.45 -13.53
N TYR A 24 0.18 -1.77 -13.61
CA TYR A 24 1.35 -2.28 -14.32
C TYR A 24 2.32 -3.07 -13.45
N PHE A 25 2.31 -2.87 -12.13
CA PHE A 25 3.20 -3.55 -11.20
C PHE A 25 2.55 -4.79 -10.60
N TYR A 26 1.31 -4.68 -10.11
CA TYR A 26 0.58 -5.78 -9.48
C TYR A 26 -0.52 -6.39 -10.36
N GLY A 27 -0.68 -5.93 -11.61
CA GLY A 27 -1.69 -6.45 -12.52
C GLY A 27 -1.45 -7.92 -12.90
N LEU A 28 -2.48 -8.58 -13.45
CA LEU A 28 -2.41 -9.98 -13.90
C LEU A 28 -1.30 -10.23 -14.94
N THR A 29 -0.97 -9.22 -15.74
CA THR A 29 0.13 -9.23 -16.70
C THR A 29 1.06 -8.05 -16.42
N PRO A 30 2.01 -8.19 -15.47
CA PRO A 30 2.89 -7.10 -15.07
C PRO A 30 3.72 -6.56 -16.23
N ASN A 31 3.90 -5.25 -16.25
CA ASN A 31 4.80 -4.55 -17.14
C ASN A 31 5.69 -3.60 -16.32
N TYR A 32 6.79 -4.15 -15.81
CA TYR A 32 7.71 -3.44 -14.91
C TYR A 32 8.34 -2.20 -15.56
N THR A 33 8.58 -2.22 -16.88
CA THR A 33 9.09 -1.05 -17.60
C THR A 33 8.09 0.10 -17.54
N LYS A 34 6.80 -0.16 -17.79
CA LYS A 34 5.75 0.86 -17.66
C LYS A 34 5.56 1.28 -16.21
N ALA A 35 5.55 0.35 -15.27
CA ALA A 35 5.43 0.67 -13.85
C ALA A 35 6.54 1.64 -13.41
N LYS A 36 7.79 1.39 -13.80
CA LYS A 36 8.94 2.26 -13.54
C LYS A 36 8.77 3.66 -14.13
N LEU A 37 8.22 3.79 -15.33
CA LEU A 37 7.93 5.10 -15.93
C LEU A 37 6.93 5.91 -15.10
N PHE A 38 5.87 5.28 -14.60
CA PHE A 38 4.89 5.96 -13.74
C PHE A 38 5.45 6.23 -12.36
N ALA A 39 6.23 5.31 -11.78
CA ALA A 39 6.90 5.50 -10.49
C ALA A 39 7.87 6.68 -10.52
N ASN A 40 8.70 6.81 -11.56
CA ASN A 40 9.61 7.94 -11.73
C ASN A 40 8.86 9.28 -11.82
N ARG A 41 7.64 9.28 -12.38
CA ARG A 41 6.82 10.49 -12.46
C ARG A 41 6.14 10.79 -11.11
N LEU A 42 5.70 9.75 -10.41
CA LEU A 42 5.11 9.86 -9.07
C LEU A 42 6.14 10.38 -8.07
N GLU A 43 7.38 9.90 -8.11
CA GLU A 43 8.46 10.37 -7.27
C GLU A 43 8.69 11.89 -7.42
N LYS A 44 8.81 12.36 -8.66
CA LYS A 44 8.95 13.80 -8.93
C LYS A 44 7.76 14.62 -8.42
N LEU A 45 6.55 14.07 -8.53
CA LEU A 45 5.36 14.72 -7.98
C LEU A 45 5.46 14.81 -6.45
N LEU A 46 5.82 13.70 -5.79
CA LEU A 46 5.97 13.61 -4.33
C LEU A 46 7.05 14.57 -3.79
N ASP A 47 8.14 14.80 -4.54
CA ASP A 47 9.19 15.76 -4.18
C ASP A 47 8.70 17.22 -4.19
N THR A 48 7.65 17.51 -4.97
CA THR A 48 7.05 18.86 -5.05
C THR A 48 5.87 19.06 -4.11
N MET A 49 5.36 17.99 -3.49
CA MET A 49 4.29 18.09 -2.51
C MET A 49 4.86 18.60 -1.18
N GLU A 50 4.18 19.58 -0.57
CA GLU A 50 4.61 20.17 0.70
C GLU A 50 4.77 19.09 1.79
N LEU A 51 5.82 19.21 2.61
CA LEU A 51 6.21 18.21 3.62
C LEU A 51 5.12 17.94 4.68
N GLU A 52 4.18 18.86 4.85
CA GLU A 52 3.02 18.73 5.73
C GLU A 52 1.99 17.71 5.24
N SER A 53 2.11 17.26 3.99
CA SER A 53 1.26 16.22 3.39
C SER A 53 1.62 14.79 3.86
N MET A 54 1.86 14.61 5.16
CA MET A 54 2.02 13.33 5.85
C MET A 54 0.71 12.52 5.86
N SER A 55 0.16 12.25 4.67
CA SER A 55 -1.06 11.50 4.48
C SER A 55 -0.75 10.01 4.30
N ILE A 56 -1.73 9.17 4.67
CA ILE A 56 -1.68 7.72 4.45
C ILE A 56 -1.35 7.41 2.99
N ARG A 57 -2.01 8.10 2.04
CA ARG A 57 -1.80 7.91 0.60
C ARG A 57 -0.40 8.31 0.14
N VAL A 58 0.18 9.38 0.69
CA VAL A 58 1.54 9.82 0.33
C VAL A 58 2.57 8.81 0.79
N GLU A 59 2.45 8.29 2.01
CA GLU A 59 3.35 7.23 2.53
C GLU A 59 3.20 5.94 1.73
N GLU A 60 1.99 5.55 1.33
CA GLU A 60 1.76 4.42 0.42
C GLU A 60 2.47 4.62 -0.93
N CYS A 61 2.32 5.80 -1.54
CA CYS A 61 2.93 6.14 -2.82
C CYS A 61 4.46 6.11 -2.76
N LYS A 62 5.05 6.63 -1.67
CA LYS A 62 6.49 6.55 -1.42
C LYS A 62 6.95 5.11 -1.26
N SER A 63 6.20 4.30 -0.52
CA SER A 63 6.49 2.87 -0.32
C SER A 63 6.56 2.11 -1.65
N ILE A 64 5.51 2.20 -2.48
CA ILE A 64 5.44 1.49 -3.76
C ILE A 64 6.52 1.98 -4.74
N THR A 65 6.85 3.28 -4.71
CA THR A 65 7.94 3.84 -5.52
C THR A 65 9.28 3.22 -5.15
N CYS A 66 9.56 3.07 -3.85
CA CYS A 66 10.74 2.36 -3.35
C CYS A 66 10.75 0.89 -3.77
N GLU A 67 9.61 0.18 -3.68
CA GLU A 67 9.48 -1.22 -4.13
C GLU A 67 9.90 -1.39 -5.60
N ILE A 68 9.39 -0.53 -6.48
CA ILE A 68 9.68 -0.56 -7.93
C ILE A 68 11.14 -0.26 -8.23
N ARG A 69 11.80 0.54 -7.38
CA ARG A 69 13.23 0.86 -7.49
C ARG A 69 14.13 -0.23 -6.90
N GLY A 70 13.57 -1.21 -6.20
CA GLY A 70 14.32 -2.23 -5.46
C GLY A 70 14.85 -1.74 -4.10
N ASP A 71 14.45 -0.56 -3.64
CA ASP A 71 14.79 -0.05 -2.30
C ASP A 71 13.82 -0.63 -1.26
N LEU A 72 14.04 -1.88 -0.88
CA LEU A 72 13.15 -2.57 0.07
C LEU A 72 13.16 -1.94 1.46
N PHE A 73 14.27 -1.37 1.91
CA PHE A 73 14.34 -0.70 3.21
C PHE A 73 13.58 0.63 3.22
N GLY A 74 13.65 1.40 2.13
CA GLY A 74 12.82 2.57 1.92
C GLY A 74 11.33 2.21 1.90
N ALA A 75 10.96 1.15 1.18
CA ALA A 75 9.59 0.65 1.14
C ALA A 75 9.07 0.29 2.54
N ILE A 76 9.85 -0.48 3.31
CA ILE A 76 9.53 -0.83 4.70
C ILE A 76 9.33 0.43 5.56
N ARG A 77 10.23 1.42 5.44
CA ARG A 77 10.14 2.66 6.22
C ARG A 77 8.83 3.38 5.97
N HIS A 78 8.46 3.55 4.71
CA HIS A 78 7.23 4.24 4.31
C HIS A 78 5.98 3.44 4.68
N ARG A 79 5.98 2.11 4.45
CA ARG A 79 4.89 1.21 4.85
C ARG A 79 4.62 1.25 6.35
N ARG A 80 5.66 1.32 7.19
CA ARG A 80 5.51 1.46 8.66
C ARG A 80 4.86 2.79 9.05
N ARG A 81 5.21 3.89 8.37
CA ARG A 81 4.61 5.21 8.62
C ARG A 81 3.15 5.24 8.20
N GLU A 82 2.84 4.69 7.04
CA GLU A 82 1.48 4.50 6.56
C GLU A 82 0.62 3.75 7.58
N ILE A 83 1.08 2.58 8.04
CA ILE A 83 0.39 1.77 9.06
C ILE A 83 0.20 2.56 10.36
N LYS A 84 1.20 3.32 10.79
CA LYS A 84 1.09 4.17 11.99
C LYS A 84 0.01 5.23 11.82
N LEU A 85 -0.04 5.90 10.66
CA LEU A 85 -1.05 6.91 10.37
C LEU A 85 -2.46 6.31 10.34
N LEU A 86 -2.63 5.14 9.70
CA LEU A 86 -3.92 4.46 9.68
C LEU A 86 -4.37 4.01 11.07
N LYS A 87 -3.46 3.43 11.88
CA LYS A 87 -3.78 3.09 13.27
C LYS A 87 -4.21 4.31 14.08
N ASN A 88 -3.51 5.42 13.94
CA ASN A 88 -3.87 6.67 14.62
C ASN A 88 -5.26 7.16 14.20
N LEU A 89 -5.57 7.11 12.90
CA LEU A 89 -6.89 7.46 12.36
C LEU A 89 -8.01 6.59 12.97
N LEU A 90 -7.80 5.27 13.02
CA LEU A 90 -8.77 4.31 13.57
C LEU A 90 -9.01 4.47 15.08
N LEU A 91 -8.06 5.09 15.80
CA LEU A 91 -8.17 5.36 17.24
C LEU A 91 -8.84 6.71 17.55
N LEU A 92 -9.12 7.55 16.55
CA LEU A 92 -9.80 8.82 16.78
C LEU A 92 -11.24 8.60 17.26
N PRO A 93 -11.71 9.31 18.31
CA PRO A 93 -13.11 9.23 18.75
C PRO A 93 -14.12 9.51 17.63
N GLU A 94 -13.76 10.43 16.72
CA GLU A 94 -14.55 10.85 15.58
C GLU A 94 -14.54 9.85 14.43
N TYR A 95 -13.69 8.82 14.45
CA TYR A 95 -13.61 7.82 13.39
C TYR A 95 -14.97 7.16 13.12
N SER A 96 -15.77 6.93 14.16
CA SER A 96 -17.14 6.39 14.07
C SER A 96 -18.09 7.24 13.21
N LYS A 97 -17.75 8.50 12.96
CA LYS A 97 -18.53 9.45 12.14
C LYS A 97 -18.02 9.54 10.70
N LEU A 98 -16.89 8.90 10.39
CA LEU A 98 -16.31 8.88 9.05
C LEU A 98 -16.89 7.72 8.24
N VAL A 99 -16.89 7.88 6.92
CA VAL A 99 -17.28 6.83 5.99
C VAL A 99 -16.07 5.91 5.76
N PRO A 100 -16.06 4.66 6.25
CA PRO A 100 -14.89 3.78 6.20
C PRO A 100 -14.32 3.60 4.79
N GLU A 101 -15.17 3.55 3.78
CA GLU A 101 -14.77 3.41 2.37
C GLU A 101 -13.95 4.59 1.84
N LEU A 102 -14.04 5.76 2.49
CA LEU A 102 -13.31 6.97 2.11
C LEU A 102 -12.00 7.15 2.88
N VAL A 103 -11.93 6.64 4.11
CA VAL A 103 -10.82 6.94 5.05
C VAL A 103 -9.96 5.71 5.40
N GLY A 104 -10.47 4.52 5.09
CA GLY A 104 -9.85 3.23 5.34
C GLY A 104 -10.23 2.65 6.70
N ASP A 105 -10.27 1.32 6.78
CA ASP A 105 -10.77 0.57 7.95
C ASP A 105 -9.78 -0.48 8.50
N ASN A 106 -10.28 -1.39 9.36
CA ASN A 106 -9.48 -2.50 9.89
C ASN A 106 -9.11 -3.54 8.81
N SER A 107 -9.91 -3.69 7.76
CA SER A 107 -9.57 -4.53 6.61
C SER A 107 -8.42 -3.90 5.82
N ASP A 108 -8.47 -2.59 5.56
CA ASP A 108 -7.33 -1.86 5.02
C ASP A 108 -6.09 -2.09 5.89
N LEU A 109 -6.20 -1.91 7.21
CA LEU A 109 -5.05 -2.09 8.11
C LEU A 109 -4.45 -3.50 8.00
N ALA A 110 -5.28 -4.54 7.91
CA ALA A 110 -4.83 -5.91 7.71
C ALA A 110 -4.07 -6.07 6.37
N ASP A 111 -4.58 -5.50 5.28
CA ASP A 111 -3.89 -5.52 3.98
C ASP A 111 -2.51 -4.85 4.04
N ARG A 112 -2.41 -3.67 4.68
CA ARG A 112 -1.09 -2.98 4.82
C ARG A 112 -0.13 -3.79 5.68
N LEU A 113 -0.60 -4.47 6.73
CA LEU A 113 0.22 -5.37 7.55
C LEU A 113 0.74 -6.57 6.75
N ILE A 114 -0.10 -7.15 5.88
CA ILE A 114 0.32 -8.25 4.99
C ILE A 114 1.40 -7.75 4.01
N LEU A 115 1.22 -6.57 3.40
CA LEU A 115 2.23 -5.98 2.53
C LEU A 115 3.55 -5.72 3.26
N LEU A 116 3.50 -5.25 4.51
CA LEU A 116 4.69 -5.09 5.35
C LEU A 116 5.36 -6.43 5.65
N ALA A 117 4.57 -7.49 5.92
CA ALA A 117 5.10 -8.83 6.15
C ALA A 117 5.89 -9.35 4.94
N ILE A 118 5.34 -9.16 3.72
CA ILE A 118 6.02 -9.53 2.48
C ILE A 118 7.34 -8.78 2.33
N LEU A 119 7.35 -7.47 2.59
CA LEU A 119 8.58 -6.67 2.54
C LEU A 119 9.62 -7.16 3.57
N TYR A 120 9.21 -7.46 4.80
CA TYR A 120 10.10 -8.02 5.82
C TYR A 120 10.66 -9.38 5.41
N GLN A 121 9.84 -10.25 4.84
CA GLN A 121 10.29 -11.55 4.35
C GLN A 121 11.34 -11.38 3.24
N ASN A 122 11.12 -10.46 2.30
CA ASN A 122 12.04 -10.19 1.19
C ASN A 122 13.42 -9.68 1.63
N VAL A 123 13.53 -9.09 2.83
CA VAL A 123 14.81 -8.66 3.43
C VAL A 123 15.34 -9.61 4.51
N GLY A 124 14.70 -10.77 4.70
CA GLY A 124 15.12 -11.81 5.65
C GLY A 124 14.69 -11.59 7.11
N PHE A 125 13.76 -10.67 7.38
CA PHE A 125 13.22 -10.40 8.73
C PHE A 125 11.99 -11.25 9.03
N SER A 126 12.16 -12.58 9.04
CA SER A 126 11.06 -13.54 9.17
C SER A 126 10.21 -13.35 10.44
N GLU A 127 10.84 -13.09 11.59
CA GLU A 127 10.11 -12.86 12.85
C GLU A 127 9.18 -11.64 12.76
N LYS A 128 9.65 -10.56 12.14
CA LYS A 128 8.84 -9.35 11.93
C LYS A 128 7.72 -9.60 10.94
N ALA A 129 7.96 -10.42 9.91
CA ALA A 129 6.94 -10.83 8.97
C ALA A 129 5.82 -11.63 9.67
N ILE A 130 6.18 -12.61 10.51
CA ILE A 130 5.24 -13.40 11.30
C ILE A 130 4.39 -12.50 12.20
N HIS A 131 5.02 -11.60 12.95
CA HIS A 131 4.30 -10.67 13.82
C HIS A 131 3.27 -9.82 13.05
N CYS A 132 3.63 -9.33 11.85
CA CYS A 132 2.69 -8.58 11.01
C CYS A 132 1.50 -9.44 10.56
N LEU A 133 1.72 -10.71 10.21
CA LEU A 133 0.65 -11.63 9.81
C LEU A 133 -0.26 -12.01 10.97
N GLU A 134 0.29 -12.19 12.17
CA GLU A 134 -0.48 -12.44 13.39
C GLU A 134 -1.38 -11.25 13.72
N GLU A 135 -0.84 -10.03 13.64
CA GLU A 135 -1.62 -8.82 13.86
C GLU A 135 -2.76 -8.68 12.84
N ALA A 136 -2.47 -8.90 11.55
CA ALA A 136 -3.49 -8.88 10.48
C ALA A 136 -4.59 -9.93 10.72
N ARG A 137 -4.22 -11.12 11.20
CA ARG A 137 -5.17 -12.19 11.53
C ARG A 137 -6.07 -11.80 12.70
N GLU A 138 -5.53 -11.17 13.74
CA GLU A 138 -6.33 -10.73 14.88
C GLU A 138 -7.32 -9.62 14.51
N LEU A 139 -6.94 -8.71 13.61
CA LEU A 139 -7.87 -7.73 13.04
C LEU A 139 -9.02 -8.44 12.31
N ALA A 140 -8.69 -9.38 11.42
CA ALA A 140 -9.69 -10.13 10.65
C ALA A 140 -10.63 -11.00 11.51
N LYS A 141 -10.22 -11.43 12.71
CA LYS A 141 -11.10 -12.13 13.66
C LYS A 141 -12.08 -11.19 14.36
N LYS A 142 -11.64 -9.97 14.69
CA LYS A 142 -12.44 -8.99 15.44
C LYS A 142 -13.54 -8.36 14.60
N THR A 143 -13.33 -8.32 13.30
CA THR A 143 -14.29 -7.80 12.33
C THR A 143 -14.84 -8.96 11.52
N PHE A 144 -16.16 -9.22 11.56
CA PHE A 144 -16.82 -10.23 10.72
C PHE A 144 -16.69 -9.86 9.22
N PHE A 145 -15.52 -10.03 8.61
CA PHE A 145 -15.29 -9.79 7.19
C PHE A 145 -15.23 -11.09 6.41
N SER A 146 -15.94 -11.09 5.26
CA SER A 146 -15.61 -11.96 4.15
C SER A 146 -14.56 -11.27 3.29
N PHE A 147 -13.45 -11.93 3.00
CA PHE A 147 -12.45 -11.51 2.00
C PHE A 147 -13.11 -11.50 0.62
N SER A 148 -13.87 -10.46 0.31
CA SER A 148 -14.67 -10.38 -0.93
C SER A 148 -13.97 -9.67 -2.07
N ASP A 149 -12.80 -9.06 -1.84
CA ASP A 149 -12.09 -8.39 -2.90
C ASP A 149 -11.22 -9.35 -3.72
N LYS A 150 -11.64 -9.58 -4.97
CA LYS A 150 -10.96 -10.41 -5.99
C LYS A 150 -9.50 -9.98 -6.25
N LYS A 151 -9.05 -8.87 -5.67
CA LYS A 151 -7.75 -8.24 -5.87
C LYS A 151 -6.57 -9.02 -5.26
N TYR A 152 -6.80 -9.80 -4.20
CA TYR A 152 -5.72 -10.49 -3.46
C TYR A 152 -5.86 -12.01 -3.37
N LYS A 153 -6.74 -12.63 -4.17
CA LYS A 153 -6.86 -14.10 -4.22
C LYS A 153 -5.50 -14.76 -4.46
N ASN A 154 -4.64 -14.15 -5.28
CA ASN A 154 -3.26 -14.63 -5.55
C ASN A 154 -2.28 -14.43 -4.37
N LEU A 155 -2.48 -13.42 -3.51
CA LEU A 155 -1.61 -13.15 -2.36
C LEU A 155 -1.80 -14.23 -1.27
N PHE A 156 -3.04 -14.72 -1.10
CA PHE A 156 -3.33 -15.85 -0.22
C PHE A 156 -2.84 -17.19 -0.78
N TYR A 157 -2.83 -17.40 -2.11
CA TYR A 157 -2.19 -18.58 -2.71
C TYR A 157 -0.67 -18.58 -2.45
N LEU A 158 -0.02 -17.41 -2.50
CA LEU A 158 1.38 -17.23 -2.10
C LEU A 158 1.58 -17.55 -0.62
N LEU A 159 0.78 -16.99 0.30
CA LEU A 159 0.86 -17.31 1.74
C LEU A 159 0.54 -18.77 2.08
N GLY A 160 -0.38 -19.41 1.34
CA GLY A 160 -0.68 -20.83 1.45
C GLY A 160 0.47 -21.73 0.99
N SER A 161 1.32 -21.26 0.07
CA SER A 161 2.56 -21.92 -0.35
C SER A 161 3.73 -21.71 0.63
N TYR A 162 3.66 -20.71 1.51
CA TYR A 162 4.61 -20.50 2.62
C TYR A 162 4.30 -21.34 3.87
N ARG A 163 3.21 -22.13 3.86
CA ARG A 163 3.15 -23.34 4.70
C ARG A 163 4.01 -24.43 4.05
N VAL A 164 5.32 -24.34 4.23
CA VAL A 164 6.19 -25.51 4.08
C VAL A 164 6.51 -26.01 5.49
N LYS A 165 6.12 -27.28 5.66
CA LYS A 165 6.40 -28.27 6.72
C LYS A 165 7.48 -27.93 7.75
#